data_AF-A0A2E1JK10-F1
#
_entry.id   AF-A0A2E1JK10-F1
#
_cell.length_a   1.000
_cell.length_b   1.000
_cell.length_c   1.000
_cell.angle_alpha   90.00
_cell.angle_beta   90.00
_cell.angle_gamma   90.00
#
_symmetry.space_group_name_H-M   'P 1'
#
loop_
_entity.id
_entity.type
_entity.pdbx_description
1 polymer ?
#
loop_
_entity_poly.entity_id
_entity_poly.type
_entity_poly.pdbx_seq_one_letter_code
_entity_poly.pdbx_strand_id
1 'polypeptide(L)'
;MANSKQAIKRAKQNAQKYKLRHAQRSVVRTAIKTARTSIETKDSSKAKELIQKAEKILDISASKKVIHKNAAARTKSKLIKALKAFS
;
A
#
# COMPACT_ATOMS: atom_id res chain seq x y z
N MET A 1 -1.32 -31.99 -3.00
CA MET A 1 -0.39 -32.07 -4.14
C MET A 1 -1.17 -31.72 -5.42
N ALA A 2 -0.58 -30.99 -6.37
CA ALA A 2 -1.29 -30.57 -7.58
C ALA A 2 -1.30 -31.74 -8.59
N ASN A 3 -2.37 -32.55 -8.55
CA ASN A 3 -2.37 -33.86 -9.22
C ASN A 3 -2.84 -33.83 -10.69
N SER A 4 -3.25 -32.66 -11.21
CA SER A 4 -3.64 -32.48 -12.62
C SER A 4 -2.70 -31.49 -13.33
N LYS A 5 -2.54 -31.64 -14.65
CA LYS A 5 -1.74 -30.71 -15.47
C LYS A 5 -2.18 -29.25 -15.28
N GLN A 6 -3.48 -29.01 -15.16
CA GLN A 6 -4.03 -27.68 -14.92
C GLN A 6 -3.69 -27.16 -13.51
N ALA A 7 -3.75 -28.02 -12.49
CA ALA A 7 -3.40 -27.65 -11.12
C ALA A 7 -1.92 -27.25 -11.01
N ILE A 8 -1.01 -28.00 -11.65
CA ILE A 8 0.44 -27.67 -11.69
C ILE A 8 0.66 -26.31 -12.35
N LYS A 9 -0.05 -26.03 -13.47
CA LYS A 9 0.01 -24.72 -14.14
C LYS A 9 -0.47 -23.58 -13.23
N ARG A 10 -1.60 -23.77 -12.53
CA ARG A 10 -2.13 -22.77 -11.59
C ARG A 10 -1.18 -22.51 -10.42
N ALA A 11 -0.52 -23.54 -9.88
CA ALA A 11 0.47 -23.39 -8.82
C ALA A 11 1.66 -22.51 -9.27
N LYS A 12 2.20 -22.73 -10.47
CA LYS A 12 3.29 -21.90 -11.04
C LYS A 12 2.85 -20.44 -11.23
N GLN A 13 1.67 -20.22 -11.80
CA GLN A 13 1.10 -18.87 -11.99
C GLN A 13 0.88 -18.14 -10.65
N ASN A 14 0.36 -18.85 -9.64
CA ASN A 14 0.12 -18.29 -8.32
C ASN A 14 1.43 -17.86 -7.64
N ALA A 15 2.50 -18.67 -7.74
CA ALA A 15 3.79 -18.31 -7.17
C ALA A 15 4.37 -17.03 -7.78
N GLN A 16 4.29 -16.88 -9.11
CA GLN A 16 4.73 -15.66 -9.80
C GLN A 16 3.90 -14.44 -9.41
N LYS A 17 2.57 -14.57 -9.42
CA LYS A 17 1.66 -13.50 -9.01
C LYS A 17 1.87 -13.10 -7.55
N TYR A 18 2.09 -14.07 -6.66
CA TYR A 18 2.38 -13.86 -5.25
C TYR A 18 3.63 -12.99 -5.08
N LYS A 19 4.76 -13.34 -5.71
CA LYS A 19 6.01 -12.56 -5.63
C LYS A 19 5.79 -11.09 -6.01
N LEU A 20 5.14 -10.84 -7.14
CA LEU A 20 4.84 -9.47 -7.60
C LEU A 20 3.94 -8.71 -6.62
N ARG A 21 2.85 -9.34 -6.16
CA ARG A 21 1.89 -8.71 -5.23
C ARG A 21 2.52 -8.47 -3.86
N HIS A 22 3.42 -9.34 -3.42
CA HIS A 22 4.18 -9.16 -2.20
C HIS A 22 5.07 -7.92 -2.27
N ALA A 23 5.83 -7.75 -3.35
CA ALA A 23 6.66 -6.57 -3.56
C ALA A 23 5.82 -5.28 -3.56
N GLN A 24 4.71 -5.27 -4.30
CA GLN A 24 3.79 -4.12 -4.36
C GLN A 24 3.18 -3.77 -2.99
N ARG A 25 2.77 -4.78 -2.20
CA ARG A 25 2.27 -4.56 -0.84
C ARG A 25 3.35 -4.01 0.10
N SER A 26 4.60 -4.44 -0.07
CA SER A 26 5.72 -3.94 0.72
C SER A 26 5.91 -2.43 0.50
N VAL A 27 5.93 -1.99 -0.76
CA VAL A 27 6.05 -0.56 -1.12
C VAL A 27 4.95 0.29 -0.48
N VAL A 28 3.70 -0.18 -0.53
CA VAL A 28 2.57 0.51 0.11
C VAL A 28 2.78 0.63 1.63
N ARG A 29 3.18 -0.47 2.29
CA ARG A 29 3.40 -0.46 3.75
C ARG A 29 4.53 0.49 4.13
N THR A 30 5.62 0.51 3.37
CA THR A 30 6.74 1.43 3.60
C THR A 30 6.29 2.87 3.46
N ALA A 31 5.56 3.22 2.39
CA ALA A 31 5.05 4.58 2.19
C ALA A 31 4.12 5.04 3.32
N ILE A 32 3.25 4.15 3.83
CA ILE A 32 2.41 4.44 4.98
C ILE A 32 3.27 4.63 6.25
N LYS A 33 4.28 3.79 6.46
CA LYS A 33 5.18 3.89 7.62
C LYS A 33 5.92 5.22 7.61
N THR A 34 6.53 5.60 6.48
CA THR A 34 7.27 6.87 6.33
C THR A 34 6.38 8.08 6.56
N ALA A 35 5.12 8.04 6.09
CA ALA A 35 4.17 9.11 6.34
C ALA A 35 3.78 9.23 7.83
N ARG A 36 3.63 8.10 8.53
CA ARG A 36 3.36 8.12 9.99
C ARG A 36 4.55 8.64 10.78
N THR A 37 5.75 8.16 10.48
CA THR A 37 6.96 8.63 11.16
C THR A 37 7.18 10.13 10.96
N SER A 38 6.85 10.69 9.78
CA SER A 38 6.96 12.14 9.56
C SER A 38 5.99 12.97 10.39
N ILE A 39 4.82 12.42 10.72
CA ILE A 39 3.85 13.08 11.61
C ILE A 39 4.38 13.04 13.04
N GLU A 40 4.98 11.92 13.47
CA GLU A 40 5.59 11.78 14.80
C GLU A 40 6.77 12.74 15.01
N THR A 41 7.57 12.99 13.97
CA THR A 41 8.69 13.94 14.02
C THR A 41 8.29 15.42 13.97
N LYS A 42 7.00 15.74 13.89
CA LYS A 42 6.44 17.10 13.94
C LYS A 42 6.93 18.09 12.87
N ASP A 43 7.38 17.61 11.72
CA ASP A 43 7.77 18.46 10.59
C ASP A 43 6.59 18.60 9.61
N SER A 44 5.89 19.75 9.68
CA SER A 44 4.64 19.98 8.95
C SER A 44 4.80 20.04 7.43
N SER A 45 5.95 20.51 6.95
CA SER A 45 6.24 20.59 5.50
C SER A 45 6.54 19.22 4.93
N LYS A 46 7.48 18.49 5.57
CA LYS A 46 7.86 17.14 5.11
C LYS A 46 6.70 16.15 5.24
N ALA A 47 5.86 16.27 6.27
CA ALA A 47 4.69 15.42 6.43
C ALA A 47 3.70 15.57 5.26
N LYS A 48 3.43 16.81 4.81
CA LYS A 48 2.54 17.06 3.66
C LYS A 48 3.06 16.40 2.38
N GLU A 49 4.34 16.56 2.07
CA GLU A 49 4.96 15.95 0.88
C GLU A 49 4.93 14.41 0.93
N LEU A 50 5.27 13.82 2.07
CA LEU A 50 5.31 12.37 2.24
C LEU A 50 3.91 11.76 2.19
N ILE A 51 2.90 12.46 2.72
CA ILE A 51 1.50 12.04 2.61
C ILE A 51 1.04 12.10 1.16
N GLN A 52 1.32 13.16 0.40
CA GLN A 52 0.98 13.22 -1.03
C GLN A 52 1.61 12.08 -1.83
N LYS A 53 2.88 11.75 -1.55
CA LYS A 53 3.57 10.59 -2.17
C LYS A 53 2.87 9.28 -1.78
N ALA A 54 2.51 9.10 -0.51
CA ALA A 54 1.82 7.91 -0.03
C ALA A 54 0.41 7.76 -0.65
N GLU A 55 -0.33 8.85 -0.84
CA GLU A 55 -1.63 8.87 -1.51
C GLU A 55 -1.53 8.37 -2.95
N LYS A 56 -0.57 8.89 -3.73
CA LYS A 56 -0.32 8.44 -5.11
C LYS A 56 -0.06 6.93 -5.16
N ILE A 57 0.76 6.42 -4.25
CA ILE A 57 1.10 4.98 -4.19
C ILE A 57 -0.12 4.12 -3.81
N LEU A 58 -0.95 4.59 -2.88
CA LEU A 58 -2.19 3.92 -2.49
C LEU A 58 -3.17 3.83 -3.66
N ASP A 59 -3.37 4.93 -4.37
CA ASP A 59 -4.34 5.01 -5.47
C ASP A 59 -3.91 4.12 -6.67
N ILE A 60 -2.60 4.11 -7.01
CA ILE A 60 -2.04 3.19 -8.01
C ILE A 60 -2.17 1.72 -7.58
N SER A 61 -2.01 1.43 -6.29
CA SER A 61 -2.11 0.06 -5.78
C SER A 61 -3.56 -0.43 -5.74
N ALA A 62 -4.52 0.48 -5.51
CA ALA A 62 -5.94 0.21 -5.59
C ALA A 62 -6.39 -0.04 -7.04
N SER A 63 -5.93 0.77 -8.00
CA SER A 63 -6.27 0.57 -9.43
C SER A 63 -5.74 -0.76 -9.95
N LYS A 64 -4.54 -1.17 -9.53
CA LYS A 64 -3.96 -2.48 -9.84
C LYS A 64 -4.64 -3.65 -9.10
N LYS A 65 -5.62 -3.41 -8.24
CA LYS A 65 -6.29 -4.40 -7.37
C LYS A 65 -5.34 -5.13 -6.40
N VAL A 66 -4.25 -4.49 -5.99
CA VAL A 66 -3.34 -5.02 -4.94
C VAL A 66 -4.02 -4.94 -3.57
N ILE A 67 -4.69 -3.81 -3.35
CA ILE A 67 -5.48 -3.47 -2.17
C ILE A 67 -6.88 -3.08 -2.63
N HIS A 68 -7.87 -3.28 -1.77
CA HIS A 68 -9.24 -2.87 -2.09
C HIS A 68 -9.38 -1.34 -2.05
N LYS A 69 -10.23 -0.77 -2.91
CA LYS A 69 -10.49 0.69 -2.97
C LYS A 69 -10.89 1.28 -1.62
N ASN A 70 -11.73 0.57 -0.85
CA ASN A 70 -12.14 1.02 0.48
C ASN A 70 -10.98 0.98 1.49
N ALA A 71 -10.04 0.04 1.34
CA ALA A 71 -8.86 -0.03 2.21
C ALA A 71 -7.90 1.12 1.91
N ALA A 72 -7.71 1.48 0.63
CA ALA A 72 -6.98 2.67 0.24
C ALA A 72 -7.63 3.95 0.79
N ALA A 73 -8.93 4.15 0.53
CA ALA A 73 -9.69 5.30 1.01
C ALA A 73 -9.64 5.45 2.54
N ARG A 74 -9.81 4.35 3.29
CA ARG A 74 -9.71 4.34 4.75
C ARG A 74 -8.32 4.75 5.22
N THR A 75 -7.27 4.28 4.55
CA THR A 75 -5.88 4.60 4.92
C THR A 75 -5.58 6.07 4.64
N LYS A 76 -6.00 6.59 3.48
CA LYS A 76 -5.92 8.00 3.10
C LYS A 76 -6.61 8.90 4.13
N SER A 77 -7.86 8.59 4.45
CA SER A 77 -8.65 9.31 5.46
C SER A 77 -7.95 9.35 6.82
N LYS A 78 -7.38 8.22 7.28
CA LYS A 78 -6.64 8.16 8.56
C LYS A 78 -5.38 9.02 8.56
N LEU A 79 -4.61 9.02 7.47
CA LEU A 79 -3.39 9.84 7.36
C LEU A 79 -3.71 11.34 7.36
N ILE A 80 -4.73 11.74 6.60
CA ILE A 80 -5.19 13.13 6.57
C ILE A 80 -5.71 13.57 7.94
N LYS A 81 -6.50 12.72 8.62
CA LYS A 81 -6.99 13.02 9.97
C LYS A 81 -5.85 13.20 10.97
N ALA A 82 -4.81 12.35 10.89
CA ALA A 82 -3.63 12.47 11.74
C ALA A 82 -2.83 13.75 11.45
N LEU A 83 -2.67 14.12 10.17
CA LEU A 83 -2.05 15.39 9.79
C LEU A 83 -2.83 16.59 10.32
N LYS A 84 -4.17 16.58 10.22
CA LYS A 84 -5.03 17.66 10.73
C LYS A 84 -5.02 17.78 12.25
N ALA A 85 -4.93 16.66 12.97
CA ALA A 85 -4.87 16.67 14.44
C ALA A 85 -3.52 17.19 14.95
N PHE A 86 -2.48 17.12 14.12
CA PHE A 86 -1.16 17.66 14.40
C PHE A 86 -1.00 19.12 13.94
N SER A 87 -1.65 19.49 12.84
CA SER A 87 -1.62 20.82 12.21
C SER A 87 -2.30 21.91 13.04
#